data_AF-A0A182JT44-F1
#
_entry.id   AF-A0A182JT44-F1
#
_cell.length_a   1.000
_cell.length_b   1.000
_cell.length_c   1.000
_cell.angle_alpha   90.00
_cell.angle_beta   90.00
_cell.angle_gamma   90.00
#
_symmetry.space_group_name_H-M   'P 1'
#
loop_
_entity.id
_entity.type
_entity.pdbx_description
1 polymer ?
#
loop_
_entity_poly.entity_id
_entity_poly.type
_entity_poly.pdbx_seq_one_letter_code
_entity_poly.pdbx_strand_id
1 'polypeptide(L)'
;TKFGTRCRAWNIAPHNPEAPPCVAIRLEEELTLPADSCKITDKKTILSWFKRKLNVEVKDLDLQLSMSTVVGLGDLAEDEVIPTPIPMEVTVENVKINLIEDRPPVNITSPGTLPVNLAIGRVLLTRDEAGVFYVQPTFGSTVDDAVDGGGKRKLNRSDTEVRRERDREVKSLHLVLQQLKLDNDSLKKQLTDNEKTSESNRMKVRQENEVLRNYLKAAQDDITTLLDEKRTLMATIKSLQDQLTSLSDVQLGQQDGKR
;
A
#
# COMPACT_ATOMS: atom_id res chain seq x y z
N THR A 1 -8.53 22.02 -13.64
CA THR A 1 -7.94 21.44 -12.40
C THR A 1 -6.44 21.63 -12.50
N LYS A 2 -5.85 22.52 -11.69
CA LYS A 2 -4.45 22.93 -11.81
C LYS A 2 -3.60 21.98 -10.95
N PHE A 3 -2.77 21.15 -11.57
CA PHE A 3 -1.83 20.27 -10.86
C PHE A 3 -0.87 21.15 -10.04
N GLY A 4 -0.98 21.07 -8.72
CA GLY A 4 -0.05 21.73 -7.80
C GLY A 4 1.20 20.89 -7.65
N THR A 5 2.25 21.19 -8.42
CA THR A 5 3.59 20.64 -8.24
C THR A 5 4.25 21.30 -7.03
N ARG A 6 3.92 20.83 -5.83
CA ARG A 6 4.75 21.10 -4.64
C ARG A 6 5.99 20.21 -4.75
N CYS A 7 7.06 20.71 -5.35
CA CYS A 7 8.37 20.08 -5.25
C CYS A 7 8.79 20.11 -3.78
N ARG A 8 8.69 18.97 -3.09
CA ARG A 8 9.42 18.75 -1.85
C ARG A 8 10.91 18.89 -2.20
N ALA A 9 11.63 19.73 -1.48
CA ALA A 9 13.07 19.82 -1.62
C ALA A 9 13.69 18.42 -1.48
N TRP A 10 14.74 18.15 -2.26
CA TRP A 10 15.51 16.92 -2.17
C TRP A 10 16.15 16.85 -0.77
N ASN A 11 15.55 16.06 0.12
CA ASN A 11 16.16 15.76 1.41
C ASN A 11 17.13 14.59 1.21
N ILE A 12 18.41 14.86 1.33
CA ILE A 12 19.43 13.81 1.41
C ILE A 12 19.21 13.10 2.75
N ALA A 13 18.63 11.90 2.70
CA ALA A 13 18.54 11.05 3.89
C ALA A 13 19.96 10.56 4.22
N PRO A 14 20.46 10.78 5.45
CA PRO A 14 21.75 10.22 5.85
C PRO A 14 21.69 8.69 5.77
N HIS A 15 22.78 8.07 5.28
CA HIS A 15 22.87 6.62 5.16
C HIS A 15 22.61 5.96 6.53
N ASN A 16 21.54 5.16 6.60
CA ASN A 16 21.18 4.41 7.80
C ASN A 16 21.57 2.93 7.62
N PRO A 17 22.60 2.42 8.34
CA PRO A 17 23.00 1.03 8.23
C PRO A 17 21.94 0.05 8.77
N GLU A 18 21.01 0.50 9.62
CA GLU A 18 19.90 -0.33 10.12
C GLU A 18 18.74 -0.44 9.11
N ALA A 19 18.71 0.42 8.09
CA ALA A 19 17.72 0.43 7.03
C ALA A 19 18.40 0.76 5.69
N PRO A 20 19.12 -0.20 5.09
CA PRO A 20 19.81 0.03 3.82
C PRO A 20 18.82 0.42 2.71
N PRO A 21 19.26 1.19 1.70
CA PRO A 21 18.39 1.58 0.61
C PRO A 21 17.97 0.35 -0.21
N CYS A 22 16.67 0.24 -0.52
CA CYS A 22 16.17 -0.85 -1.37
C CYS A 22 16.59 -0.68 -2.85
N VAL A 23 17.00 0.52 -3.24
CA VAL A 23 17.51 0.85 -4.57
C VAL A 23 18.77 1.68 -4.40
N ALA A 24 19.90 1.15 -4.86
CA ALA A 24 21.17 1.86 -4.94
C ALA A 24 21.58 2.01 -6.41
N ILE A 25 21.97 3.22 -6.80
CA ILE A 25 22.38 3.54 -8.17
C ILE A 25 23.72 4.26 -8.09
N ARG A 26 24.71 3.79 -8.84
CA ARG A 26 26.03 4.38 -8.94
C ARG A 26 26.46 4.48 -10.39
N LEU A 27 26.77 5.70 -10.84
CA LEU A 27 27.45 5.94 -12.11
C LEU A 27 28.94 6.04 -11.84
N GLU A 28 29.70 5.07 -12.34
CA GLU A 28 31.16 5.09 -12.36
C GLU A 28 31.63 5.75 -13.66
N GLU A 29 32.62 6.62 -13.54
CA GLU A 29 33.19 7.36 -14.67
C GLU A 29 34.72 7.25 -14.58
N GLU A 30 35.32 6.65 -15.61
CA GLU A 30 36.75 6.47 -15.77
C GLU A 30 37.24 7.39 -16.88
N LEU A 31 38.25 8.21 -16.60
CA LEU A 31 38.85 9.13 -17.56
C LEU A 31 40.08 8.48 -18.22
N THR A 32 39.98 8.13 -19.50
CA THR A 32 41.10 7.67 -20.29
C THR A 32 41.67 8.82 -21.11
N LEU A 33 42.76 9.42 -20.64
CA LEU A 33 43.47 10.48 -21.35
C LEU A 33 44.24 9.90 -22.56
N PRO A 34 44.12 10.50 -23.76
CA PRO A 34 45.00 10.15 -24.87
C PRO A 34 46.44 10.52 -24.55
N ALA A 35 47.41 9.68 -24.93
CA ALA A 35 48.83 9.91 -24.66
C ALA A 35 49.41 11.18 -25.32
N ASP A 36 48.75 11.73 -26.36
CA ASP A 36 49.29 12.79 -27.24
C ASP A 36 48.38 14.03 -27.44
N SER A 37 47.51 14.40 -26.50
CA SER A 37 46.48 15.44 -26.76
C SER A 37 46.91 16.87 -26.38
N CYS A 38 47.61 17.59 -27.28
CA CYS A 38 47.94 19.02 -27.10
C CYS A 38 46.94 20.01 -27.76
N LYS A 39 45.87 19.55 -28.42
CA LYS A 39 44.85 20.45 -28.99
C LYS A 39 43.44 19.92 -28.76
N ILE A 40 42.83 20.37 -27.67
CA ILE A 40 41.43 20.12 -27.33
C ILE A 40 40.59 21.18 -28.07
N THR A 41 39.77 20.76 -29.03
CA THR A 41 38.97 21.70 -29.86
C THR A 41 37.47 21.41 -29.86
N ASP A 42 37.02 20.21 -29.46
CA ASP A 42 35.60 19.81 -29.50
C ASP A 42 35.14 19.11 -28.21
N LYS A 43 33.91 19.43 -27.78
CA LYS A 43 33.20 18.81 -26.65
C LYS A 43 33.03 17.31 -26.84
N LYS A 44 32.82 16.84 -28.08
CA LYS A 44 32.64 15.40 -28.37
C LYS A 44 33.90 14.59 -28.05
N THR A 45 35.08 15.14 -28.37
CA THR A 45 36.36 14.51 -28.08
C THR A 45 36.63 14.43 -26.58
N ILE A 46 36.25 15.46 -25.83
CA ILE A 46 36.33 15.44 -24.36
C ILE A 46 35.41 14.37 -23.79
N LEU A 47 34.17 14.28 -24.29
CA LEU A 47 33.20 13.29 -23.82
C LEU A 47 33.61 11.86 -24.12
N SER A 48 34.35 11.60 -25.22
CA SER A 48 34.83 10.25 -25.55
C SER A 48 35.95 9.75 -24.64
N TRP A 49 36.55 10.60 -23.81
CA TRP A 49 37.55 10.18 -22.82
C TRP A 49 36.92 9.58 -21.58
N PHE A 50 35.63 9.84 -21.34
CA PHE A 50 34.92 9.31 -20.20
C PHE A 50 34.28 7.98 -20.56
N LYS A 51 34.78 6.90 -19.97
CA LYS A 51 34.11 5.61 -19.96
C LYS A 51 33.17 5.56 -18.77
N ARG A 52 31.90 5.23 -19.02
CA ARG A 52 30.87 5.20 -17.98
C ARG A 52 30.38 3.78 -17.76
N LYS A 53 30.19 3.39 -16.51
CA LYS A 53 29.55 2.13 -16.12
C LYS A 53 28.48 2.43 -15.08
N LEU A 54 27.27 1.94 -15.31
CA LEU A 54 26.15 2.12 -14.40
C LEU A 54 25.93 0.86 -13.57
N ASN A 55 26.14 0.96 -12.26
CA ASN A 55 25.88 -0.12 -11.30
C ASN A 55 24.57 0.17 -10.57
N VAL A 56 23.66 -0.80 -10.58
CA VAL A 56 22.35 -0.71 -9.93
C VAL A 56 22.15 -1.94 -9.06
N GLU A 57 21.72 -1.72 -7.83
CA GLU A 57 21.34 -2.78 -6.89
C GLU A 57 19.92 -2.52 -6.41
N VAL A 58 19.05 -3.51 -6.58
CA VAL A 58 17.68 -3.49 -6.11
C VAL A 58 17.48 -4.69 -5.19
N LYS A 59 17.18 -4.42 -3.93
CA LYS A 59 17.08 -5.44 -2.89
C LYS A 59 15.89 -5.21 -1.98
N ASP A 60 15.18 -6.29 -1.65
CA ASP A 60 14.10 -6.31 -0.67
C ASP A 60 13.00 -5.28 -0.96
N LEU A 61 12.56 -5.22 -2.23
CA LEU A 61 11.57 -4.26 -2.70
C LEU A 61 10.21 -4.94 -2.92
N ASP A 62 9.17 -4.47 -2.23
CA ASP A 62 7.77 -4.82 -2.50
C ASP A 62 7.03 -3.57 -2.98
N LEU A 63 6.60 -3.58 -4.24
CA LEU A 63 6.08 -2.39 -4.91
C LEU A 63 4.77 -2.70 -5.63
N GLN A 64 3.79 -1.81 -5.44
CA GLN A 64 2.52 -1.83 -6.17
C GLN A 64 2.43 -0.58 -7.05
N LEU A 65 2.26 -0.78 -8.36
CA LEU A 65 2.18 0.30 -9.35
C LEU A 65 0.93 0.14 -10.22
N SER A 66 0.35 1.27 -10.62
CA SER A 66 -0.63 1.30 -11.70
C SER A 66 0.07 1.16 -13.05
N MET A 67 -0.53 0.43 -13.99
CA MET A 67 0.02 0.23 -15.32
C MET A 67 0.16 1.55 -16.08
N SER A 68 -0.76 2.49 -15.90
CA SER A 68 -0.66 3.87 -16.42
C SER A 68 0.62 4.59 -15.98
N THR A 69 1.09 4.35 -14.75
CA THR A 69 2.32 4.97 -14.24
C THR A 69 3.55 4.35 -14.91
N VAL A 70 3.58 3.03 -15.07
CA VAL A 70 4.68 2.34 -15.76
C VAL A 70 4.79 2.79 -17.21
N VAL A 71 3.66 2.95 -17.90
CA VAL A 71 3.64 3.49 -19.27
C VAL A 71 4.13 4.93 -19.31
N GLY A 72 3.64 5.79 -18.41
CA GLY A 72 4.08 7.18 -18.35
C GLY A 72 5.57 7.34 -18.00
N LEU A 73 6.18 6.39 -17.30
CA LEU A 73 7.64 6.36 -17.10
C LEU A 73 8.40 6.02 -18.39
N GLY A 74 7.81 5.20 -19.27
CA GLY A 74 8.33 4.95 -20.61
C GLY A 74 8.36 6.24 -21.42
N ASP A 75 7.24 6.96 -21.48
CA ASP A 75 7.13 8.25 -22.19
C ASP A 75 8.08 9.30 -21.63
N LEU A 76 8.31 9.29 -20.31
CA LEU A 76 9.28 10.19 -19.65
C LEU A 76 10.73 9.87 -20.01
N ALA A 77 11.04 8.59 -20.28
CA ALA A 77 12.37 8.12 -20.62
C ALA A 77 12.65 8.14 -22.14
N GLU A 78 11.61 8.32 -22.97
CA GLU A 78 11.74 8.45 -24.42
C GLU A 78 12.33 9.81 -24.78
N ASP A 79 13.43 9.80 -25.53
CA ASP A 79 14.14 10.99 -26.01
C ASP A 79 14.34 10.90 -27.53
N GLU A 80 14.31 12.04 -28.22
CA GLU A 80 14.51 12.13 -29.68
C GLU A 80 15.96 11.81 -30.07
N VAL A 81 16.90 12.00 -29.14
CA VAL A 81 18.31 11.69 -29.34
C VAL A 81 18.61 10.30 -28.79
N ILE A 82 18.94 9.36 -29.68
CA ILE A 82 19.33 8.01 -29.29
C ILE A 82 20.69 8.07 -28.55
N PRO A 83 20.74 7.73 -27.24
CA PRO A 83 21.99 7.76 -26.50
C PRO A 83 22.89 6.60 -26.90
N THR A 84 24.21 6.82 -26.84
CA THR A 84 25.19 5.72 -26.91
C THR A 84 24.94 4.76 -25.75
N PRO A 85 24.88 3.44 -25.99
CA PRO A 85 24.67 2.46 -24.92
C PRO A 85 25.71 2.63 -23.81
N ILE A 86 25.24 2.80 -22.58
CA ILE A 86 26.09 2.82 -21.39
C ILE A 86 26.13 1.39 -20.87
N PRO A 87 27.33 0.80 -20.64
CA PRO A 87 27.44 -0.49 -19.97
C PRO A 87 26.79 -0.46 -18.59
N MET A 88 25.99 -1.49 -18.29
CA MET A 88 25.23 -1.55 -17.04
C MET A 88 25.40 -2.90 -16.36
N GLU A 89 25.38 -2.88 -15.03
CA GLU A 89 25.29 -4.06 -14.19
C GLU A 89 24.19 -3.83 -13.16
N VAL A 90 23.09 -4.60 -13.28
CA VAL A 90 21.90 -4.47 -12.45
C VAL A 90 21.70 -5.77 -11.68
N THR A 91 21.80 -5.71 -10.37
CA THR A 91 21.52 -6.82 -9.47
C THR A 91 20.13 -6.65 -8.87
N VAL A 92 19.30 -7.67 -8.98
CA VAL A 92 17.92 -7.67 -8.48
C VAL A 92 17.74 -8.87 -7.55
N GLU A 93 17.49 -8.62 -6.27
CA GLU A 93 17.30 -9.64 -5.23
C GLU A 93 16.03 -9.39 -4.42
N ASN A 94 15.23 -10.44 -4.24
CA ASN A 94 14.01 -10.44 -3.43
C ASN A 94 13.08 -9.27 -3.76
N VAL A 95 12.66 -9.18 -5.02
CA VAL A 95 11.79 -8.10 -5.51
C VAL A 95 10.42 -8.64 -5.88
N LYS A 96 9.37 -7.98 -5.39
CA LYS A 96 7.97 -8.25 -5.72
C LYS A 96 7.34 -7.01 -6.33
N ILE A 97 6.74 -7.16 -7.51
CA ILE A 97 6.09 -6.09 -8.24
C ILE A 97 4.67 -6.52 -8.58
N ASN A 98 3.70 -5.75 -8.11
CA ASN A 98 2.29 -5.94 -8.41
C ASN A 98 1.82 -4.80 -9.32
N LEU A 99 1.51 -5.12 -10.58
CA LEU A 99 1.00 -4.15 -11.55
C LEU A 99 -0.52 -4.28 -11.65
N ILE A 100 -1.20 -3.18 -11.31
CA ILE A 100 -2.65 -3.05 -11.41
C ILE A 100 -2.98 -2.46 -12.77
N GLU A 101 -3.78 -3.16 -13.57
CA GLU A 101 -4.25 -2.63 -14.83
C GLU A 101 -5.41 -1.65 -14.59
N ASP A 102 -5.15 -0.37 -14.81
CA ASP A 102 -6.08 0.74 -14.61
C ASP A 102 -6.46 1.43 -15.93
N ARG A 103 -5.93 0.95 -17.07
CA ARG A 103 -6.24 1.49 -18.39
C ARG A 103 -7.53 0.87 -18.96
N PRO A 104 -8.24 1.58 -19.85
CA PRO A 104 -9.41 1.05 -20.53
C PRO A 104 -9.08 -0.27 -21.27
N PRO A 105 -9.98 -1.26 -21.26
CA PRO A 105 -9.78 -2.49 -22.01
C PRO A 105 -9.58 -2.19 -23.50
N VAL A 106 -8.51 -2.75 -24.08
CA VAL A 106 -8.23 -2.62 -25.52
C VAL A 106 -9.29 -3.33 -26.37
N ASN A 107 -9.92 -4.36 -25.81
CA ASN A 107 -11.01 -5.09 -26.46
C ASN A 107 -12.26 -5.07 -25.56
N ILE A 108 -13.34 -4.48 -26.08
CA ILE A 108 -14.64 -4.31 -25.40
C ILE A 108 -15.33 -5.63 -25.02
N THR A 109 -14.91 -6.75 -25.61
CA THR A 109 -15.44 -8.09 -25.32
C THR A 109 -14.57 -8.90 -24.36
N SER A 110 -13.44 -8.35 -23.90
CA SER A 110 -12.54 -9.05 -22.97
C SER A 110 -13.12 -9.07 -21.55
N PRO A 111 -13.01 -10.18 -20.80
CA PRO A 111 -13.55 -10.34 -19.44
C PRO A 111 -12.85 -9.49 -18.35
N GLY A 112 -12.17 -8.40 -18.73
CA GLY A 112 -11.27 -7.62 -17.88
C GLY A 112 -9.82 -8.10 -17.97
N THR A 113 -8.91 -7.24 -17.55
CA THR A 113 -7.47 -7.49 -17.52
C THR A 113 -7.06 -8.03 -16.15
N LEU A 114 -6.20 -9.04 -16.14
CA LEU A 114 -5.68 -9.62 -14.91
C LEU A 114 -4.46 -8.81 -14.43
N PRO A 115 -4.32 -8.57 -13.11
CA PRO A 115 -3.13 -7.93 -12.56
C PRO A 115 -1.88 -8.79 -12.83
N VAL A 116 -0.75 -8.12 -13.09
CA VAL A 116 0.54 -8.80 -13.31
C VAL A 116 1.31 -8.79 -12.00
N ASN A 117 1.50 -9.97 -11.41
CA ASN A 117 2.29 -10.15 -10.19
C ASN A 117 3.62 -10.81 -10.56
N LEU A 118 4.72 -10.10 -10.35
CA LEU A 118 6.08 -10.54 -10.66
C LEU A 118 6.87 -10.70 -9.37
N ALA A 119 7.44 -11.89 -9.16
CA ALA A 119 8.35 -12.17 -8.06
C ALA A 119 9.71 -12.57 -8.62
N ILE A 120 10.73 -11.78 -8.30
CA ILE A 120 12.12 -11.99 -8.72
C ILE A 120 12.92 -12.43 -7.50
N GLY A 121 13.42 -13.66 -7.54
CA GLY A 121 14.30 -14.20 -6.50
C GLY A 121 15.67 -13.54 -6.54
N ARG A 122 16.49 -13.89 -7.54
CA ARG A 122 17.81 -13.30 -7.79
C ARG A 122 18.16 -13.35 -9.27
N VAL A 123 18.46 -12.19 -9.86
CA VAL A 123 18.83 -12.04 -11.27
C VAL A 123 19.94 -10.99 -11.41
N LEU A 124 20.87 -11.25 -12.31
CA LEU A 124 21.85 -10.29 -12.81
C LEU A 124 21.47 -9.89 -14.23
N LEU A 125 21.32 -8.59 -14.47
CA LEU A 125 21.17 -8.02 -15.80
C LEU A 125 22.46 -7.27 -16.13
N THR A 126 23.10 -7.62 -17.24
CA THR A 126 24.22 -6.83 -17.75
C THR A 126 23.88 -6.23 -19.10
N ARG A 127 24.34 -5.02 -19.36
CA ARG A 127 24.27 -4.37 -20.68
C ARG A 127 25.68 -4.13 -21.17
N ASP A 128 26.00 -4.57 -22.38
CA ASP A 128 27.31 -4.33 -22.98
C ASP A 128 27.39 -2.99 -23.74
N GLU A 129 28.57 -2.68 -24.28
CA GLU A 129 28.80 -1.49 -25.11
C GLU A 129 28.05 -1.53 -26.45
N ALA A 130 27.65 -2.71 -26.93
CA ALA A 130 26.78 -2.87 -28.09
C ALA A 130 25.30 -2.59 -27.77
N GLY A 131 24.96 -2.44 -26.49
CA GLY A 131 23.63 -2.17 -25.99
C GLY A 131 22.75 -3.40 -25.81
N VAL A 132 23.32 -4.61 -25.89
CA VAL A 132 22.63 -5.88 -25.67
C VAL A 132 22.48 -6.14 -24.18
N PHE A 133 21.26 -6.49 -23.76
CA PHE A 133 20.98 -6.92 -22.39
C PHE A 133 21.12 -8.44 -22.27
N TYR A 134 21.91 -8.87 -21.30
CA TYR A 134 22.03 -10.27 -20.89
C TYR A 134 21.31 -10.45 -19.57
N VAL A 135 20.41 -11.43 -19.54
CA VAL A 135 19.65 -11.79 -18.35
C VAL A 135 20.17 -13.12 -17.84
N GLN A 136 20.79 -13.11 -16.67
CA GLN A 136 21.40 -14.30 -16.08
C GLN A 136 20.83 -14.57 -14.69
N PRO A 137 20.39 -15.80 -14.41
CA PRO A 137 20.05 -16.17 -13.04
C PRO A 137 21.32 -16.18 -12.19
N THR A 138 21.29 -15.55 -11.03
CA THR A 138 22.36 -15.63 -10.04
C THR A 138 22.06 -16.81 -9.11
N PHE A 139 22.47 -18.00 -9.53
CA PHE A 139 22.42 -19.18 -8.69
C PHE A 139 23.51 -19.09 -7.63
N GLY A 140 23.12 -18.80 -6.38
CA GLY A 140 23.91 -19.14 -5.19
C GLY A 140 25.39 -18.79 -5.21
N SER A 141 25.79 -17.67 -5.83
CA SER A 141 27.13 -17.12 -5.66
C SER A 141 27.22 -16.54 -4.25
N THR A 142 27.47 -17.41 -3.28
CA THR A 142 28.30 -17.04 -2.15
C THR A 142 29.62 -16.52 -2.72
N VAL A 143 30.14 -15.44 -2.16
CA VAL A 143 31.33 -14.67 -2.57
C VAL A 143 32.65 -15.48 -2.64
N ASP A 144 32.59 -16.82 -2.63
CA ASP A 144 33.72 -17.74 -2.66
C ASP A 144 34.02 -18.36 -4.05
N ASP A 145 33.20 -18.16 -5.09
CA ASP A 145 33.30 -18.97 -6.33
C ASP A 145 33.56 -18.18 -7.63
N ALA A 146 34.15 -16.99 -7.53
CA ALA A 146 34.51 -16.19 -8.71
C ALA A 146 35.95 -15.66 -8.68
N VAL A 147 36.94 -16.57 -8.54
CA VAL A 147 38.30 -16.37 -9.08
C VAL A 147 38.86 -17.72 -9.55
N ASP A 148 38.35 -18.27 -10.66
CA ASP A 148 39.11 -19.29 -11.41
C ASP A 148 39.96 -18.60 -12.48
N GLY A 149 41.08 -18.10 -11.99
CA GLY A 149 42.19 -17.55 -12.75
C GLY A 149 43.48 -17.84 -12.00
N GLY A 150 43.77 -19.13 -11.78
CA GLY A 150 45.08 -19.62 -11.35
C GLY A 150 45.41 -19.47 -9.86
N GLY A 151 45.26 -20.55 -9.09
CA GLY A 151 45.87 -20.63 -7.77
C GLY A 151 45.34 -21.75 -6.90
N LYS A 152 46.05 -22.89 -6.87
CA LYS A 152 45.83 -23.96 -5.91
C LYS A 152 45.88 -23.41 -4.47
N ARG A 153 44.74 -23.27 -3.80
CA ARG A 153 44.64 -23.33 -2.34
C ARG A 153 43.45 -24.20 -1.96
N LYS A 154 43.71 -25.51 -1.84
CA LYS A 154 42.86 -26.40 -1.03
C LYS A 154 42.88 -25.89 0.40
N LEU A 155 41.81 -25.24 0.84
CA LEU A 155 41.54 -25.09 2.26
C LEU A 155 40.98 -26.42 2.75
N ASN A 156 41.83 -27.26 3.33
CA ASN A 156 41.38 -28.43 4.09
C ASN A 156 40.66 -27.93 5.36
N ARG A 157 39.37 -27.59 5.25
CA ARG A 157 38.47 -27.48 6.41
C ARG A 157 38.20 -28.90 6.91
N SER A 158 38.42 -29.14 8.19
CA SER A 158 38.25 -30.47 8.76
C SER A 158 36.77 -30.88 8.76
N ASP A 159 36.45 -32.13 8.45
CA ASP A 159 35.06 -32.66 8.50
C ASP A 159 34.42 -32.43 9.89
N THR A 160 35.24 -32.34 10.92
CA THR A 160 34.86 -31.94 12.29
C THR A 160 34.39 -30.50 12.44
N GLU A 161 34.89 -29.55 11.66
CA GLU A 161 34.45 -28.15 11.68
C GLU A 161 33.13 -27.96 10.98
N VAL A 162 32.93 -28.60 9.81
CA VAL A 162 31.67 -28.58 9.07
C VAL A 162 30.55 -29.23 9.89
N ARG A 163 30.85 -30.31 10.63
CA ARG A 163 29.89 -30.96 11.54
C ARG A 163 29.51 -30.05 12.71
N ARG A 164 30.48 -29.36 13.32
CA ARG A 164 30.22 -28.39 14.41
C ARG A 164 29.43 -27.17 13.95
N GLU A 165 29.64 -26.71 12.73
CA GLU A 165 28.90 -25.60 12.12
C GLU A 165 27.44 -25.99 11.89
N ARG A 166 27.20 -27.18 11.30
CA ARG A 166 25.84 -27.75 11.18
C ARG A 166 25.16 -27.94 12.53
N ASP A 167 25.86 -28.44 13.54
CA ASP A 167 25.29 -28.61 14.89
C ASP A 167 24.92 -27.27 15.55
N ARG A 168 25.65 -26.18 15.25
CA ARG A 168 25.32 -24.83 15.72
C ARG A 168 24.11 -24.27 14.99
N GLU A 169 24.02 -24.47 13.68
CA GLU A 169 22.88 -24.05 12.86
C GLU A 169 21.60 -24.79 13.24
N VAL A 170 21.68 -26.09 13.51
CA VAL A 170 20.53 -26.88 13.99
C VAL A 170 20.04 -26.38 15.36
N LYS A 171 20.96 -25.92 16.22
CA LYS A 171 20.60 -25.32 17.52
C LYS A 171 19.96 -23.94 17.36
N SER A 172 20.49 -23.08 16.48
CA SER A 172 19.87 -21.76 16.22
C SER A 172 18.49 -21.92 15.60
N LEU A 173 18.32 -22.84 14.64
CA LEU A 173 17.02 -23.16 14.05
C LEU A 173 16.03 -23.71 15.09
N HIS A 174 16.48 -24.55 16.03
CA HIS A 174 15.63 -25.01 17.13
C HIS A 174 15.14 -23.86 18.02
N LEU A 175 16.00 -22.90 18.33
CA LEU A 175 15.62 -21.72 19.12
C LEU A 175 14.61 -20.85 18.37
N VAL A 176 14.82 -20.62 17.08
CA VAL A 176 13.87 -19.87 16.23
C VAL A 176 12.53 -20.60 16.16
N LEU A 177 12.53 -21.92 15.97
CA LEU A 177 11.29 -22.71 15.93
C LEU A 177 10.56 -22.67 17.28
N GLN A 178 11.28 -22.70 18.40
CA GLN A 178 10.71 -22.58 19.73
C GLN A 178 10.08 -21.19 19.94
N GLN A 179 10.76 -20.12 19.51
CA GLN A 179 10.23 -18.77 19.56
C GLN A 179 8.95 -18.63 18.73
N LEU A 180 8.96 -19.12 17.49
CA LEU A 180 7.79 -19.10 16.62
C LEU A 180 6.60 -19.88 17.20
N LYS A 181 6.85 -20.99 17.91
CA LYS A 181 5.79 -21.73 18.61
C LYS A 181 5.17 -20.90 19.72
N LEU A 182 5.99 -20.24 20.55
CA LEU A 182 5.50 -19.36 21.62
C LEU A 182 4.70 -18.18 21.06
N ASP A 183 5.17 -17.58 19.98
CA ASP A 183 4.48 -16.48 19.32
C ASP A 183 3.15 -16.94 18.71
N ASN A 184 3.11 -18.13 18.11
CA ASN A 184 1.87 -18.70 17.56
C ASN A 184 0.83 -18.98 18.66
N ASP A 185 1.26 -19.52 19.80
CA ASP A 185 0.37 -19.77 20.94
C ASP A 185 -0.12 -18.46 21.57
N SER A 186 0.73 -17.43 21.64
CA SER A 186 0.36 -16.08 22.06
C SER A 186 -0.68 -15.45 21.13
N LEU A 187 -0.45 -15.52 19.81
CA LEU A 187 -1.39 -15.02 18.80
C LEU A 187 -2.73 -15.75 18.83
N LYS A 188 -2.73 -17.07 19.01
CA LYS A 188 -3.97 -17.85 19.20
C LYS A 188 -4.75 -17.37 20.43
N LYS A 189 -4.06 -17.14 21.55
CA LYS A 189 -4.70 -16.62 22.76
C LYS A 189 -5.28 -15.22 22.51
N GLN A 190 -4.51 -14.32 21.90
CA GLN A 190 -4.99 -12.97 21.54
C GLN A 190 -6.21 -13.01 20.62
N LEU A 191 -6.23 -13.92 19.64
CA LEU A 191 -7.38 -14.10 18.75
C LEU A 191 -8.62 -14.52 19.54
N THR A 192 -8.51 -15.50 20.43
CA THR A 192 -9.64 -15.94 21.26
C THR A 192 -10.16 -14.85 22.21
N ASP A 193 -9.27 -14.03 22.76
CA ASP A 193 -9.66 -12.91 23.63
C ASP A 193 -10.33 -11.78 22.84
N ASN A 194 -9.85 -11.51 21.62
CA ASN A 194 -10.46 -10.54 20.72
C ASN A 194 -11.86 -11.00 20.25
N GLU A 195 -12.02 -12.28 19.87
CA GLU A 195 -13.33 -12.84 19.51
C GLU A 195 -14.35 -12.69 20.63
N LYS A 196 -13.99 -13.02 21.88
CA LYS A 196 -14.85 -12.83 23.06
C LYS A 196 -15.21 -11.37 23.29
N THR A 197 -14.24 -10.46 23.12
CA THR A 197 -14.45 -9.02 23.28
C THR A 197 -15.38 -8.47 22.20
N SER A 198 -15.16 -8.87 20.95
CA SER A 198 -16.01 -8.52 19.80
C SER A 198 -17.44 -9.02 19.97
N GLU A 199 -17.63 -10.24 20.45
CA GLU A 199 -18.94 -10.79 20.75
C GLU A 199 -19.65 -10.06 21.90
N SER A 200 -18.93 -9.74 22.98
CA SER A 200 -19.48 -8.94 24.08
C SER A 200 -19.92 -7.55 23.61
N ASN A 201 -19.12 -6.89 22.78
CA ASN A 201 -19.47 -5.59 22.20
C ASN A 201 -20.70 -5.69 21.30
N ARG A 202 -20.80 -6.73 20.46
CA ARG A 202 -21.97 -7.00 19.62
C ARG A 202 -23.24 -7.18 20.46
N MET A 203 -23.14 -7.85 21.60
CA MET A 203 -24.27 -8.03 22.53
C MET A 203 -24.67 -6.72 23.21
N LYS A 204 -23.71 -5.91 23.68
CA LYS A 204 -24.00 -4.59 24.28
C LYS A 204 -24.71 -3.66 23.29
N VAL A 205 -24.21 -3.57 22.06
CA VAL A 205 -24.84 -2.76 21.00
C VAL A 205 -26.26 -3.23 20.70
N ARG A 206 -26.53 -4.55 20.73
CA ARG A 206 -27.90 -5.08 20.58
C ARG A 206 -28.80 -4.66 21.73
N GLN A 207 -28.34 -4.80 22.98
CA GLN A 207 -29.12 -4.41 24.16
C GLN A 207 -29.42 -2.91 24.18
N GLU A 208 -28.42 -2.07 23.89
CA GLU A 208 -28.61 -0.62 23.80
C GLU A 208 -29.62 -0.25 22.72
N ASN A 209 -29.55 -0.89 21.54
CA ASN A 209 -30.54 -0.68 20.48
C ASN A 209 -31.96 -1.10 20.90
N GLU A 210 -32.09 -2.20 21.63
CA GLU A 210 -33.39 -2.67 22.11
C GLU A 210 -33.99 -1.69 23.14
N VAL A 211 -33.17 -1.20 24.07
CA VAL A 211 -33.57 -0.17 25.04
C VAL A 211 -34.00 1.12 24.34
N LEU A 212 -33.24 1.60 23.34
CA LEU A 212 -33.59 2.79 22.57
C LEU A 212 -34.90 2.61 21.79
N ARG A 213 -35.15 1.42 21.22
CA ARG A 213 -36.42 1.09 20.55
C ARG A 213 -37.59 1.10 21.54
N ASN A 214 -37.40 0.59 22.75
CA ASN A 214 -38.42 0.62 23.79
C ASN A 214 -38.75 2.05 24.24
N TYR A 215 -37.73 2.90 24.46
CA TYR A 215 -37.96 4.31 24.76
C TYR A 215 -38.67 5.06 23.64
N LEU A 216 -38.27 4.80 22.38
CA LEU A 216 -38.94 5.39 21.22
C LEU A 216 -40.41 4.98 21.17
N LYS A 217 -40.70 3.69 21.38
CA LYS A 217 -42.07 3.18 21.39
C LYS A 217 -42.91 3.80 22.51
N ALA A 218 -42.39 3.85 23.73
CA ALA A 218 -43.08 4.47 24.85
C ALA A 218 -43.41 5.94 24.57
N ALA A 219 -42.46 6.71 24.05
CA ALA A 219 -42.69 8.10 23.67
C ALA A 219 -43.74 8.25 22.54
N GLN A 220 -43.77 7.32 21.57
CA GLN A 220 -44.79 7.28 20.53
C GLN A 220 -46.19 6.99 21.09
N ASP A 221 -46.30 6.06 22.02
CA ASP A 221 -47.57 5.71 22.70
C ASP A 221 -48.08 6.90 23.55
N ASP A 222 -47.19 7.58 24.27
CA ASP A 222 -47.51 8.79 25.06
C ASP A 222 -48.02 9.93 24.17
N ILE A 223 -47.34 10.20 23.05
CA ILE A 223 -47.78 11.21 22.07
C ILE A 223 -49.16 10.87 21.52
N THR A 224 -49.40 9.60 21.20
CA THR A 224 -50.70 9.14 20.68
C THR A 224 -51.81 9.39 21.71
N THR A 225 -51.55 9.04 22.97
CA THR A 225 -52.48 9.27 24.08
C THR A 225 -52.80 10.76 24.25
N LEU A 226 -51.79 11.63 24.27
CA LEU A 226 -51.98 13.08 24.39
C LEU A 226 -52.75 13.68 23.21
N LEU A 227 -52.56 13.15 22.00
CA LEU A 227 -53.32 13.58 20.82
C LEU A 227 -54.80 13.20 20.92
N ASP A 228 -55.11 12.02 21.45
CA ASP A 228 -56.49 11.56 21.67
C ASP A 228 -57.18 12.37 22.78
N GLU A 229 -56.48 12.66 23.87
CA GLU A 229 -56.97 13.56 24.92
C GLU A 229 -57.24 14.96 24.39
N LYS A 230 -56.29 15.53 23.62
CA LYS A 230 -56.48 16.83 22.95
C LYS A 230 -57.71 16.82 22.06
N ARG A 231 -57.90 15.75 21.27
CA ARG A 231 -59.04 15.63 20.35
C ARG A 231 -60.36 15.60 21.12
N THR A 232 -60.39 14.85 22.22
CA THR A 232 -61.55 14.78 23.12
C THR A 232 -61.87 16.13 23.74
N LEU A 233 -60.84 16.83 24.28
CA LEU A 233 -61.00 18.16 24.86
C LEU A 233 -61.50 19.18 23.83
N MET A 234 -60.96 19.18 22.61
CA MET A 234 -61.46 20.07 21.55
C MET A 234 -62.91 19.78 21.18
N ALA A 235 -63.32 18.50 21.16
CA ALA A 235 -64.71 18.13 20.92
C ALA A 235 -65.65 18.63 22.03
N THR A 236 -65.24 18.50 23.30
CA THR A 236 -66.01 19.02 24.44
C THR A 236 -66.11 20.54 24.42
N ILE A 237 -65.01 21.24 24.16
CA ILE A 237 -65.00 22.71 24.03
C ILE A 237 -65.96 23.15 22.91
N LYS A 238 -65.91 22.48 21.76
CA LYS A 238 -66.81 22.77 20.64
C LYS A 238 -68.27 22.55 21.03
N SER A 239 -68.60 21.44 21.70
CA SER A 239 -69.96 21.17 22.18
C SER A 239 -70.44 22.23 23.18
N LEU A 240 -69.58 22.70 24.09
CA LEU A 240 -69.91 23.75 25.04
C LEU A 240 -70.11 25.09 24.36
N GLN A 241 -69.27 25.42 23.37
CA GLN A 241 -69.44 26.62 22.53
C GLN A 241 -70.77 26.59 21.78
N ASP A 242 -71.11 25.46 21.14
CA ASP A 242 -72.37 25.26 20.42
C ASP A 242 -73.59 25.42 21.36
N GLN A 243 -73.51 24.87 22.57
CA GLN A 243 -74.53 25.06 23.61
C GLN A 243 -74.67 26.54 24.03
N LEU A 244 -73.55 27.24 24.25
CA LEU A 244 -73.57 28.65 24.64
C LEU A 244 -74.18 29.54 23.55
N THR A 245 -73.83 29.29 22.28
CA THR A 245 -74.45 29.98 21.13
C THR A 245 -75.95 29.69 21.05
N SER A 246 -76.36 28.44 21.25
CA SER A 246 -77.79 28.10 21.23
C SER A 246 -78.59 28.76 22.36
N LEU A 247 -78.01 28.87 23.57
CA LEU A 247 -78.65 29.56 24.69
C LEU A 247 -78.74 31.07 24.46
N SER A 248 -77.70 31.67 23.89
CA SER A 248 -77.69 33.08 23.49
C SER A 248 -78.79 33.36 22.45
N ASP A 249 -78.95 32.49 21.44
CA ASP A 249 -79.99 32.62 20.41
C ASP A 249 -81.41 32.48 20.99
N VAL A 250 -81.61 31.58 21.97
CA VAL A 250 -82.90 31.43 22.68
C VAL A 250 -83.21 32.65 23.55
N GLN A 251 -82.20 33.26 24.18
CA GLN A 251 -82.37 34.47 25.00
C GLN A 251 -82.75 35.69 24.16
N LEU A 252 -82.18 35.81 22.96
CA LEU A 252 -82.57 36.83 21.97
C LEU A 252 -84.00 36.60 21.45
N GLY A 253 -84.38 35.35 21.18
CA GLY A 253 -85.75 35.01 20.74
C GLY A 253 -86.84 35.23 21.80
N GLN A 254 -86.53 35.11 23.10
CA GLN A 254 -87.49 35.41 24.18
C GLN A 254 -87.67 36.92 24.45
N GLN A 255 -86.68 37.75 24.11
CA GLN A 255 -86.85 39.21 24.19
C GLN A 255 -87.76 39.77 23.10
N ASP A 256 -87.77 39.18 21.91
CA ASP A 256 -88.67 39.57 20.81
C ASP A 256 -90.12 39.05 20.97
N GLY A 257 -90.36 38.06 21.85
CA GLY A 257 -91.70 37.50 22.12
C GLY A 257 -92.52 38.20 23.21
N LYS A 258 -91.98 39.25 23.84
CA LYS A 258 -92.68 40.08 24.84
C LYS A 258 -92.78 41.53 24.35
N ARG A 259 -93.54 41.77 23.29
CA ARG A 259 -94.10 43.08 22.93
C ARG A 259 -95.52 42.92 22.43
#